data_AF-A0A1J4ZFY6-F1
#
_entry.id   AF-A0A1J4ZFY6-F1
#
_cell.length_a   1.000
_cell.length_b   1.000
_cell.length_c   1.000
_cell.angle_alpha   90.00
_cell.angle_beta   90.00
_cell.angle_gamma   90.00
#
_symmetry.space_group_name_H-M   'P 1'
#
loop_
_entity.id
_entity.type
_entity.pdbx_description
1 polymer ?
#
loop_
_entity_poly.entity_id
_entity_poly.type
_entity_poly.pdbx_seq_one_letter_code
_entity_poly.pdbx_strand_id
1 'polypeptide(L)'
;MSPRNYTWVFDPDSGGKKIPAAVQADVIKRINKVAEENFKGQYTRLDIRFRGQFCYIDAYIEPVESEGWPPADWPETREEFLERLRKTPTHLCRLRYFGDDEWGFAFYTYSHDKYELSTYPNGEFTGKPEDAFLASAMYLNG
;
A
#
# COMPACT_ATOMS: atom_id res chain seq x y z
N MET A 1 38.16 -16.86 -24.09
CA MET A 1 36.81 -16.39 -23.69
C MET A 1 36.85 -16.16 -22.19
N SER A 2 36.90 -14.91 -21.74
CA SER A 2 36.85 -14.59 -20.31
C SER A 2 35.41 -14.77 -19.79
N PRO A 3 35.19 -15.42 -18.64
CA PRO A 3 33.87 -15.49 -18.06
C PRO A 3 33.42 -14.08 -17.70
N ARG A 4 32.23 -13.68 -18.17
CA ARG A 4 31.60 -12.42 -17.74
C ARG A 4 31.22 -12.59 -16.26
N ASN A 5 31.98 -11.97 -15.38
CA ASN A 5 31.55 -11.76 -14.00
C ASN A 5 30.28 -10.89 -14.05
N TYR A 6 29.12 -11.50 -13.86
CA TYR A 6 27.87 -10.78 -13.70
C TYR A 6 27.88 -10.19 -12.29
N THR A 7 28.43 -8.99 -12.14
CA THR A 7 28.25 -8.21 -10.92
C THR A 7 26.77 -7.88 -10.84
N TRP A 8 26.04 -8.58 -9.96
CA TRP A 8 24.67 -8.20 -9.62
C TRP A 8 24.69 -6.76 -9.10
N VAL A 9 24.10 -5.84 -9.84
CA VAL A 9 23.77 -4.50 -9.36
C VAL A 9 22.38 -4.62 -8.72
N PHE A 10 22.25 -4.20 -7.46
CA PHE A 10 20.96 -4.15 -6.80
C PHE A 10 20.03 -3.21 -7.57
N ASP A 11 19.01 -3.78 -8.22
CA ASP A 11 17.92 -3.03 -8.83
C ASP A 11 16.71 -3.14 -7.90
N PRO A 12 16.36 -2.06 -7.17
CA PRO A 12 15.28 -2.04 -6.19
C PRO A 12 13.90 -2.34 -6.79
N ASP A 13 13.73 -2.24 -8.12
CA ASP A 13 12.46 -2.59 -8.78
C ASP A 13 12.43 -4.04 -9.32
N SER A 14 13.50 -4.81 -9.11
CA SER A 14 13.61 -6.20 -9.56
C SER A 14 13.80 -7.19 -8.41
N GLY A 15 13.62 -8.48 -8.68
CA GLY A 15 13.85 -9.55 -7.70
C GLY A 15 12.85 -9.59 -6.54
N GLY A 16 13.32 -10.10 -5.40
CA GLY A 16 12.52 -10.37 -4.20
C GLY A 16 12.37 -11.86 -3.91
N LYS A 17 11.83 -12.17 -2.74
CA LYS A 17 11.58 -13.54 -2.25
C LYS A 17 10.10 -13.72 -1.95
N LYS A 18 9.57 -14.91 -2.21
CA LYS A 18 8.22 -15.27 -1.78
C LYS A 18 8.09 -15.08 -0.26
N ILE A 19 7.03 -14.41 0.17
CA ILE A 19 6.83 -14.07 1.59
C ILE A 19 6.38 -15.32 2.36
N PRO A 20 7.16 -15.82 3.34
CA PRO A 20 6.76 -16.98 4.15
C PRO A 20 5.52 -16.68 5.00
N ALA A 21 4.70 -17.69 5.30
CA ALA A 21 3.46 -17.50 6.06
C ALA A 21 3.68 -16.84 7.44
N ALA A 22 4.78 -17.17 8.13
CA ALA A 22 5.13 -16.54 9.40
C ALA A 22 5.41 -15.04 9.23
N VAL A 23 6.08 -14.64 8.14
CA VAL A 23 6.34 -13.24 7.81
C VAL A 23 5.05 -12.51 7.41
N GLN A 24 4.14 -13.17 6.68
CA GLN A 24 2.83 -12.60 6.37
C GLN A 24 2.04 -12.28 7.64
N ALA A 25 1.96 -13.23 8.57
CA ALA A 25 1.28 -13.04 9.85
C ALA A 25 1.92 -11.92 10.70
N ASP A 26 3.25 -11.85 10.72
CA ASP A 26 3.99 -10.78 11.41
C ASP A 26 3.69 -9.40 10.81
N VAL A 27 3.75 -9.27 9.48
CA VAL A 27 3.44 -8.03 8.77
C VAL A 27 2.00 -7.59 9.02
N ILE A 28 1.03 -8.50 8.93
CA ILE A 28 -0.38 -8.20 9.25
C ILE A 28 -0.48 -7.61 10.66
N LYS A 29 0.16 -8.24 11.65
CA LYS A 29 0.13 -7.78 13.04
C LYS A 29 0.74 -6.37 13.20
N ARG A 30 1.91 -6.15 12.59
CA ARG A 30 2.66 -4.89 12.69
C ARG A 30 1.93 -3.72 12.03
N ILE A 31 1.40 -3.94 10.82
CA ILE A 31 0.63 -2.93 10.10
C ILE A 31 -0.66 -2.58 10.85
N ASN A 32 -1.43 -3.57 11.32
CA ASN A 32 -2.64 -3.28 12.10
C ASN A 32 -2.33 -2.52 13.38
N LYS A 33 -1.25 -2.89 14.10
CA LYS A 33 -0.84 -2.18 15.30
C LYS A 33 -0.54 -0.70 15.01
N VAL A 34 0.29 -0.41 14.01
CA VAL A 34 0.64 0.98 13.67
C VAL A 34 -0.56 1.77 13.16
N ALA A 35 -1.45 1.13 12.39
CA ALA A 35 -2.69 1.74 11.93
C ALA A 35 -3.63 2.10 13.10
N GLU A 36 -3.81 1.19 14.06
CA GLU A 36 -4.62 1.43 15.25
C GLU A 36 -4.02 2.53 16.16
N GLU A 37 -2.69 2.57 16.30
CA GLU A 37 -2.02 3.55 17.15
C GLU A 37 -2.07 4.98 16.57
N ASN A 38 -2.05 5.12 15.23
CA ASN A 38 -1.87 6.44 14.58
C ASN A 38 -3.08 6.93 13.77
N PHE A 39 -3.93 6.04 13.26
CA PHE A 39 -4.99 6.37 12.28
C PHE A 39 -6.36 5.83 12.67
N LYS A 40 -6.58 5.48 13.94
CA LYS A 40 -7.86 4.99 14.42
C LYS A 40 -8.99 5.98 14.08
N GLY A 41 -10.02 5.48 13.43
CA GLY A 41 -11.18 6.27 12.99
C GLY A 41 -11.04 6.92 11.61
N GLN A 42 -9.88 6.82 10.96
CA GLN A 42 -9.67 7.31 9.59
C GLN A 42 -9.91 6.24 8.52
N TYR A 43 -10.11 4.99 8.93
CA TYR A 43 -10.42 3.86 8.05
C TYR A 43 -11.44 2.94 8.73
N THR A 44 -12.21 2.22 7.92
CA THR A 44 -13.16 1.20 8.38
C THR A 44 -12.50 -0.18 8.44
N ARG A 45 -11.64 -0.50 7.47
CA ARG A 45 -10.80 -1.70 7.48
C ARG A 45 -9.54 -1.51 6.63
N LEU A 46 -8.51 -2.26 6.97
CA LEU A 46 -7.37 -2.50 6.09
C LEU A 46 -7.56 -3.83 5.35
N ASP A 47 -7.09 -3.89 4.12
CA ASP A 47 -7.00 -5.10 3.32
C ASP A 47 -5.53 -5.33 2.94
N ILE A 48 -4.94 -6.38 3.53
CA ILE A 48 -3.52 -6.71 3.39
C ILE A 48 -3.40 -8.02 2.62
N ARG A 49 -2.96 -7.93 1.36
CA ARG A 49 -2.97 -9.05 0.41
C ARG A 49 -1.57 -9.43 0.00
N PHE A 50 -1.27 -10.73 -0.06
CA PHE A 50 0.05 -11.25 -0.41
C PHE A 50 0.03 -11.98 -1.75
N ARG A 51 1.01 -11.68 -2.63
CA ARG A 51 1.18 -12.36 -3.92
C ARG A 51 2.66 -12.49 -4.27
N GLY A 52 3.19 -13.70 -4.20
CA GLY A 52 4.61 -13.95 -4.47
C GLY A 52 5.49 -13.20 -3.47
N GLN A 53 6.31 -12.27 -3.97
CA GLN A 53 7.17 -11.39 -3.17
C GLN A 53 6.50 -10.08 -2.74
N PHE A 54 5.25 -9.86 -3.11
CA PHE A 54 4.55 -8.60 -2.86
C PHE A 54 3.53 -8.69 -1.72
N CYS A 55 3.44 -7.61 -0.97
CA CYS A 55 2.36 -7.30 -0.03
C CYS A 55 1.67 -6.02 -0.51
N TYR A 56 0.35 -6.05 -0.67
CA TYR A 56 -0.47 -4.91 -1.06
C TYR A 56 -1.26 -4.46 0.16
N ILE A 57 -1.23 -3.16 0.44
CA ILE A 57 -1.95 -2.57 1.56
C ILE A 57 -2.94 -1.55 0.99
N ASP A 58 -4.21 -1.87 1.19
CA ASP A 58 -5.33 -1.01 0.84
C ASP A 58 -6.11 -0.66 2.12
N ALA A 59 -6.81 0.47 2.10
CA ALA A 59 -7.70 0.90 3.15
C ALA A 59 -9.10 1.15 2.59
N TYR A 60 -10.12 0.87 3.39
CA TYR A 60 -11.48 1.28 3.10
C TYR A 60 -11.82 2.41 4.05
N ILE A 61 -12.41 3.47 3.52
CA ILE A 61 -12.74 4.67 4.28
C ILE A 61 -14.24 4.95 4.21
N GLU A 62 -14.75 5.62 5.23
CA GLU A 62 -16.11 6.15 5.18
C GLU A 62 -16.07 7.42 4.31
N PRO A 63 -16.79 7.48 3.17
CA PRO A 63 -16.77 8.64 2.30
C PRO A 63 -17.33 9.87 3.01
N VAL A 64 -16.64 11.00 2.86
CA VAL A 64 -17.16 12.29 3.32
C VAL A 64 -18.32 12.70 2.43
N GLU A 65 -19.50 12.85 3.02
CA GLU A 65 -20.67 13.38 2.32
C GLU A 65 -20.41 14.84 1.95
N SER A 66 -20.35 15.13 0.65
CA SER A 66 -20.25 16.48 0.12
C SER A 66 -21.64 17.01 -0.22
N GLU A 67 -21.93 18.23 0.20
CA GLU A 67 -23.20 18.88 -0.13
C GLU A 67 -23.25 19.15 -1.64
N GLY A 68 -24.35 18.74 -2.29
CA GLY A 68 -24.55 18.94 -3.73
C GLY A 68 -23.80 17.96 -4.64
N TRP A 69 -23.13 16.94 -4.09
CA TRP A 69 -22.56 15.82 -4.84
C TRP A 69 -23.28 14.52 -4.41
N PRO A 70 -23.77 13.65 -5.33
CA PRO A 70 -23.71 13.76 -6.79
C PRO A 70 -24.62 14.84 -7.37
N PRO A 71 -24.27 15.42 -8.53
CA PRO A 71 -25.20 16.19 -9.34
C PRO A 71 -26.46 15.40 -9.70
N ALA A 72 -27.58 16.09 -9.97
CA ALA A 72 -28.86 15.45 -10.27
C ALA A 72 -28.86 14.62 -11.58
N ASP A 73 -27.93 14.91 -12.49
CA ASP A 73 -27.69 14.18 -13.74
C ASP A 73 -26.68 13.05 -13.62
N TRP A 74 -26.17 12.78 -12.40
CA TRP A 74 -25.30 11.63 -12.16
C TRP A 74 -26.07 10.32 -12.33
N PRO A 75 -25.46 9.28 -12.94
CA PRO A 75 -26.14 8.02 -13.24
C PRO A 75 -26.51 7.18 -12.01
N GLU A 76 -25.92 7.48 -10.85
CA GLU A 76 -26.18 6.78 -9.59
C GLU A 76 -26.94 7.68 -8.63
N THR A 77 -27.84 7.12 -7.84
CA THR A 77 -28.40 7.82 -6.68
C THR A 77 -27.28 8.14 -5.68
N ARG A 78 -27.58 9.07 -4.76
CA ARG A 78 -26.65 9.45 -3.69
C ARG A 78 -26.22 8.23 -2.85
N GLU A 79 -27.18 7.40 -2.47
CA GLU A 79 -26.93 6.19 -1.68
C GLU A 79 -26.09 5.17 -2.44
N GLU A 80 -26.41 4.92 -3.72
CA GLU A 80 -25.63 4.01 -4.57
C GLU A 80 -24.19 4.51 -4.76
N PHE A 81 -24.01 5.81 -4.96
CA PHE A 81 -22.68 6.42 -5.05
C PHE A 81 -21.87 6.21 -3.77
N LEU A 82 -22.45 6.52 -2.61
CA LEU A 82 -21.78 6.35 -1.32
C LEU A 82 -21.45 4.87 -1.07
N GLU A 83 -22.35 3.95 -1.42
CA GLU A 83 -22.11 2.52 -1.29
C GLU A 83 -20.97 2.05 -2.22
N ARG A 84 -20.88 2.57 -3.45
CA ARG A 84 -19.77 2.30 -4.35
C ARG A 84 -18.45 2.81 -3.78
N LEU A 85 -18.42 4.02 -3.22
CA LEU A 85 -17.21 4.55 -2.58
C LEU A 85 -16.78 3.69 -1.39
N ARG A 86 -17.71 3.27 -0.52
CA ARG A 86 -17.43 2.37 0.60
C ARG A 86 -16.89 0.99 0.18
N LYS A 87 -17.16 0.56 -1.06
CA LYS A 87 -16.65 -0.69 -1.65
C LYS A 87 -15.36 -0.51 -2.45
N THR A 88 -14.95 0.73 -2.71
CA THR A 88 -13.73 1.03 -3.46
C THR A 88 -12.57 1.19 -2.48
N PRO A 89 -11.49 0.39 -2.60
CA PRO A 89 -10.32 0.58 -1.76
C PRO A 89 -9.56 1.86 -2.11
N THR A 90 -9.05 2.53 -1.08
CA THR A 90 -7.95 3.47 -1.17
C THR A 90 -6.63 2.70 -1.17
N HIS A 91 -5.92 2.70 -2.30
CA HIS A 91 -4.62 2.05 -2.45
C HIS A 91 -3.55 2.86 -1.74
N LEU A 92 -2.88 2.26 -0.74
CA LEU A 92 -1.84 2.95 0.03
C LEU A 92 -0.46 2.66 -0.57
N CYS A 93 -0.01 1.42 -0.44
CA CYS A 93 1.30 1.02 -0.92
C CYS A 93 1.42 -0.46 -1.27
N ARG A 94 2.49 -0.78 -2.00
CA ARG A 94 2.94 -2.14 -2.28
C ARG A 94 4.34 -2.32 -1.73
N LEU A 95 4.51 -3.32 -0.88
CA LEU A 95 5.81 -3.75 -0.39
C LEU A 95 6.35 -4.91 -1.22
N ARG A 96 7.68 -4.98 -1.35
CA ARG A 96 8.43 -6.07 -1.98
C ARG A 96 9.39 -6.68 -0.98
N TYR A 97 9.26 -7.96 -0.67
CA TYR A 97 10.11 -8.63 0.30
C TYR A 97 11.44 -9.10 -0.30
N PHE A 98 12.55 -8.81 0.35
CA PHE A 98 13.90 -9.27 -0.06
C PHE A 98 14.50 -10.34 0.87
N GLY A 99 13.90 -10.58 2.04
CA GLY A 99 14.45 -11.43 3.10
C GLY A 99 14.73 -10.62 4.36
N ASP A 100 14.94 -11.30 5.49
CA ASP A 100 15.54 -10.70 6.70
C ASP A 100 14.88 -9.39 7.19
N ASP A 101 13.58 -9.27 6.97
CA ASP A 101 12.76 -8.08 7.27
C ASP A 101 13.24 -6.79 6.56
N GLU A 102 13.72 -6.96 5.32
CA GLU A 102 14.00 -5.91 4.34
C GLU A 102 12.90 -5.86 3.27
N TRP A 103 12.33 -4.67 3.10
CA TRP A 103 11.19 -4.44 2.22
C TRP A 103 11.44 -3.25 1.30
N GLY A 104 11.28 -3.46 -0.01
CA GLY A 104 11.13 -2.37 -0.97
C GLY A 104 9.72 -1.78 -0.92
N PHE A 105 9.60 -0.51 -1.28
CA PHE A 105 8.39 0.28 -1.12
C PHE A 105 7.95 0.91 -2.45
N ALA A 106 6.65 0.92 -2.71
CA ALA A 106 6.07 1.62 -3.85
C ALA A 106 4.75 2.28 -3.46
N PHE A 107 4.59 3.56 -3.81
CA PHE A 107 3.34 4.30 -3.65
C PHE A 107 2.39 4.02 -4.80
N TYR A 108 1.08 4.08 -4.54
CA TYR A 108 0.09 4.07 -5.59
C TYR A 108 -0.10 5.48 -6.16
N THR A 109 0.17 5.66 -7.46
CA THR A 109 -0.09 6.92 -8.15
C THR A 109 -1.44 6.87 -8.84
N TYR A 110 -2.45 7.53 -8.27
CA TYR A 110 -3.79 7.60 -8.84
C TYR A 110 -3.86 8.26 -10.23
N SER A 111 -2.93 9.16 -10.54
CA SER A 111 -2.83 9.79 -11.87
C SER A 111 -2.40 8.82 -12.97
N HIS A 112 -1.70 7.74 -12.63
CA HIS A 112 -1.19 6.75 -13.59
C HIS A 112 -1.68 5.32 -13.31
N ASP A 113 -2.57 5.15 -12.32
CA ASP A 113 -3.17 3.87 -11.93
C ASP A 113 -2.15 2.72 -11.74
N LYS A 114 -1.02 3.03 -11.10
CA LYS A 114 0.08 2.08 -10.91
C LYS A 114 0.85 2.30 -9.61
N TYR A 115 1.56 1.27 -9.19
CA TYR A 115 2.55 1.37 -8.10
C TYR A 115 3.91 1.79 -8.67
N GLU A 116 4.46 2.89 -8.15
CA GLU A 116 5.79 3.40 -8.51
C GLU A 116 6.78 3.20 -7.36
N LEU A 117 7.97 2.69 -7.68
CA LEU A 117 9.05 2.51 -6.70
C LEU A 117 9.31 3.82 -5.97
N SER A 118 9.56 3.74 -4.66
CA SER A 118 9.81 4.91 -3.83
C SER A 118 10.82 4.61 -2.74
N THR A 119 11.47 5.67 -2.27
CA THR A 119 12.41 5.61 -1.15
C THR A 119 11.69 5.84 0.17
N TYR A 120 12.22 5.23 1.22
CA TYR A 120 11.83 5.52 2.60
C TYR A 120 12.23 6.95 3.00
N PRO A 121 11.70 7.50 4.12
CA PRO A 121 12.04 8.85 4.59
C PRO A 121 13.53 9.10 4.82
N ASN A 122 14.30 8.04 5.09
CA ASN A 122 15.76 8.09 5.23
C ASN A 122 16.52 8.08 3.88
N GLY A 123 15.82 8.04 2.74
CA GLY A 123 16.39 7.98 1.40
C GLY A 123 16.76 6.57 0.92
N GLU A 124 16.59 5.55 1.75
CA GLU A 124 16.91 4.17 1.39
C GLU A 124 15.80 3.54 0.54
N PHE A 125 16.18 2.57 -0.31
CA PHE A 125 15.21 1.81 -1.10
C PHE A 125 14.58 0.65 -0.34
N THR A 126 15.13 0.29 0.81
CA THR A 126 14.64 -0.79 1.67
C THR A 126 14.46 -0.32 3.10
N GLY A 127 13.42 -0.83 3.76
CA GLY A 127 13.11 -0.48 5.14
C GLY A 127 12.11 -1.43 5.76
N LYS A 128 11.41 -0.93 6.78
CA LYS A 128 10.40 -1.69 7.52
C LYS A 128 9.00 -1.52 6.92
N PRO A 129 8.11 -2.52 7.03
CA PRO A 129 6.75 -2.41 6.52
C PRO A 129 5.97 -1.28 7.18
N GLU A 130 6.21 -1.00 8.47
CA GLU A 130 5.57 0.09 9.22
C GLU A 130 5.90 1.47 8.67
N ASP A 131 7.18 1.72 8.37
CA ASP A 131 7.64 3.02 7.85
C ASP A 131 7.04 3.30 6.47
N ALA A 132 6.92 2.26 5.64
CA ALA A 132 6.27 2.34 4.34
C ALA A 132 4.77 2.63 4.48
N PHE A 133 4.09 1.96 5.43
CA PHE A 133 2.69 2.26 5.73
C PHE A 133 2.51 3.71 6.17
N LEU A 134 3.31 4.18 7.13
CA LEU A 134 3.28 5.56 7.62
C LEU A 134 3.50 6.58 6.50
N ALA A 135 4.45 6.32 5.60
CA ALA A 135 4.67 7.16 4.43
C ALA A 135 3.46 7.19 3.50
N SER A 136 2.78 6.05 3.30
CA SER A 136 1.59 5.91 2.44
C SER A 136 0.27 6.38 3.06
N ALA A 137 0.21 6.52 4.37
CA ALA A 137 -1.01 6.88 5.10
C ALA A 137 -1.45 8.34 4.87
N MET A 138 -0.72 9.13 4.07
CA MET A 138 -1.16 10.45 3.62
C MET A 138 -2.55 10.43 2.96
N TYR A 139 -2.95 9.30 2.36
CA TYR A 139 -4.28 9.11 1.78
C TYR A 139 -5.40 8.80 2.79
N LEU A 140 -5.07 8.60 4.08
CA LEU A 140 -6.06 8.39 5.15
C LEU A 140 -6.48 9.70 5.83
N ASN A 141 -5.66 10.76 5.71
CA ASN A 141 -5.96 12.10 6.24
C ASN A 141 -6.83 12.95 5.28
N GLY A 142 -7.53 12.33 4.33
CA GLY A 142 -8.34 12.98 3.30
C GLY A 142 -9.76 13.31 3.76
#